data_AF-A0A031FNU5-F1
#
_entry.id   AF-A0A031FNU5-F1
#
_cell.length_a   1.000
_cell.length_b   1.000
_cell.length_c   1.000
_cell.angle_alpha   90.00
_cell.angle_beta   90.00
_cell.angle_gamma   90.00
#
_symmetry.space_group_name_H-M   'P 1'
#
loop_
_entity.id
_entity.type
_entity.pdbx_description
1 polymer ?
#
loop_
_entity_poly.entity_id
_entity_poly.type
_entity_poly.pdbx_seq_one_letter_code
_entity_poly.pdbx_strand_id
1 'polypeptide(L)'
;MSIARTVWHHVGVSKTIRLSGRSILVPPGLSLKPIIEADMLVGRDDIVGLEEDERARVRLRLEYSSDAGRYEIAEFALDRGQLPLEIGGALLRTVRVHTIARRAIAYSLPLWTIGIIMLRDKQRQGMLDDFAPFEPTHPETLHLTALVYRIAEISNENPALAVAETMGLKQRTATNWIARARSASYMTTVVDQPGARLIAMGLMEKMGIEPDISDEEHQAFLDSLIGRHGND
;
A
#
# COMPACT_ATOMS: atom_id res chain seq x y z
N MET A 1 22.38 0.70 -1.82
CA MET A 1 21.65 1.45 -2.88
C MET A 1 20.24 0.89 -2.83
N SER A 2 19.23 1.67 -2.42
CA SER A 2 18.01 1.13 -1.77
C SER A 2 17.06 0.32 -2.66
N ILE A 3 16.70 -0.89 -2.19
CA ILE A 3 15.60 -1.79 -2.60
C ILE A 3 14.34 -1.09 -3.12
N ALA A 4 14.02 0.08 -2.56
CA ALA A 4 12.84 0.85 -2.93
C ALA A 4 12.84 1.33 -4.39
N ARG A 5 14.01 1.37 -5.07
CA ARG A 5 14.07 1.74 -6.49
C ARG A 5 13.73 0.58 -7.42
N THR A 6 14.15 -0.64 -7.12
CA THR A 6 14.18 -1.72 -8.12
C THR A 6 12.81 -2.36 -8.37
N VAL A 7 12.03 -2.59 -7.32
CA VAL A 7 10.74 -3.31 -7.43
C VAL A 7 9.64 -2.51 -8.16
N TRP A 8 9.84 -1.21 -8.36
CA TRP A 8 8.86 -0.33 -9.02
C TRP A 8 9.25 0.14 -10.42
N HIS A 9 10.24 -0.48 -11.06
CA HIS A 9 10.77 -0.01 -12.35
C HIS A 9 9.90 -0.33 -13.58
N HIS A 10 8.75 -0.99 -13.43
CA HIS A 10 7.86 -1.26 -14.58
C HIS A 10 6.99 -0.07 -15.03
N VAL A 11 7.15 1.12 -14.44
CA VAL A 11 6.54 2.35 -14.95
C VAL A 11 7.62 3.42 -14.97
N GLY A 12 8.12 3.77 -16.17
CA GLY A 12 9.25 4.69 -16.40
C GLY A 12 9.00 6.14 -15.95
N VAL A 13 8.88 6.36 -14.64
CA VAL A 13 8.55 7.64 -14.03
C VAL A 13 9.56 7.96 -12.92
N SER A 14 10.21 9.11 -13.05
CA SER A 14 10.92 9.74 -11.94
C SER A 14 9.91 10.04 -10.83
N LYS A 15 10.00 9.29 -9.72
CA LYS A 15 9.20 9.52 -8.51
C LYS A 15 10.13 9.77 -7.33
N THR A 16 9.86 10.83 -6.59
CA THR A 16 10.56 11.12 -5.33
C THR A 16 9.53 11.09 -4.20
N ILE A 17 9.75 10.22 -3.22
CA ILE A 17 8.96 10.18 -2.00
C ILE A 17 9.89 10.45 -0.83
N ARG A 18 9.50 11.42 -0.01
CA ARG A 18 10.19 11.78 1.23
C ARG A 18 9.24 11.51 2.38
N LEU A 19 9.74 10.79 3.37
CA LEU A 19 8.99 10.46 4.58
C LEU A 19 9.63 11.17 5.75
N SER A 20 8.84 11.84 6.58
CA SER A 20 9.36 12.57 7.73
C SER A 20 8.52 12.40 8.99
N GLY A 21 9.08 12.84 10.12
CA GLY A 21 8.50 12.68 11.45
C GLY A 21 8.83 11.36 12.15
N ARG A 22 8.49 11.31 13.44
CA ARG A 22 8.64 10.12 14.28
C ARG A 22 7.65 9.05 13.81
N SER A 23 8.14 7.82 13.62
CA SER A 23 7.28 6.72 13.19
C SER A 23 6.17 6.44 14.20
N ILE A 24 4.97 6.18 13.68
CA ILE A 24 3.77 5.84 14.44
C ILE A 24 3.45 4.38 14.14
N LEU A 25 3.21 3.59 15.18
CA LEU A 25 2.82 2.19 15.04
C LEU A 25 1.30 2.10 15.15
N VAL A 26 0.64 1.63 14.09
CA VAL A 26 -0.82 1.45 14.07
C VAL A 26 -1.17 -0.03 14.01
N PRO A 27 -2.20 -0.51 14.74
CA PRO A 27 -2.65 -1.89 14.66
C PRO A 27 -3.01 -2.30 13.22
N PRO A 28 -2.66 -3.52 12.75
CA PRO A 28 -2.12 -4.64 13.51
C PRO A 28 -0.59 -4.64 13.70
N GLY A 29 0.13 -3.58 13.34
CA GLY A 29 1.61 -3.56 13.38
C GLY A 29 2.28 -2.73 12.28
N LEU A 30 1.52 -1.87 11.59
CA LEU A 30 2.03 -1.04 10.50
C LEU A 30 2.78 0.16 11.07
N SER A 31 4.06 0.28 10.75
CA SER A 31 4.86 1.46 11.06
C SER A 31 4.67 2.49 9.95
N LEU A 32 4.12 3.65 10.30
CA LEU A 32 3.83 4.75 9.40
C LEU A 32 4.74 5.94 9.68
N LYS A 33 5.03 6.70 8.63
CA LYS A 33 5.65 8.03 8.76
C LYS A 33 4.55 9.08 8.68
N PRO A 34 4.38 9.95 9.69
CA PRO A 34 3.21 10.82 9.76
C PRO A 34 3.12 11.82 8.61
N ILE A 35 4.23 12.11 7.92
CA ILE A 35 4.26 13.02 6.78
C ILE A 35 4.83 12.29 5.57
N ILE A 36 4.10 12.36 4.46
CA ILE A 36 4.53 11.88 3.14
C ILE A 36 4.55 13.08 2.19
N GLU A 37 5.70 13.34 1.59
CA GLU A 37 5.84 14.30 0.50
C GLU A 37 6.19 13.52 -0.76
N ALA A 38 5.36 13.67 -1.80
CA ALA A 38 5.49 12.96 -3.05
C ALA A 38 5.60 13.93 -4.22
N ASP A 39 6.50 13.60 -5.14
CA ASP A 39 6.68 14.26 -6.42
C ASP A 39 6.67 13.18 -7.51
N MET A 40 5.65 13.22 -8.36
CA MET A 40 5.28 12.09 -9.23
C MET A 40 4.89 12.59 -10.61
N LEU A 41 5.29 11.87 -11.66
CA LEU A 41 4.62 12.01 -12.96
C LEU A 41 3.33 11.21 -12.95
N VAL A 42 2.29 11.82 -13.50
CA VAL A 42 0.94 11.27 -13.61
C VAL A 42 0.49 11.36 -15.07
N GLY A 43 -0.27 10.36 -15.51
CA GLY A 43 -0.76 10.28 -16.89
C GLY A 43 -2.29 10.17 -16.93
N ARG A 44 -2.80 9.69 -18.07
CA ARG A 44 -4.25 9.56 -18.34
C ARG A 44 -5.04 8.77 -17.29
N ASP A 45 -4.43 7.78 -16.66
CA ASP A 45 -5.07 6.99 -15.59
C ASP A 45 -5.37 7.82 -14.33
N ASP A 46 -4.59 8.87 -14.12
CA ASP A 46 -4.68 9.77 -12.97
C ASP A 46 -5.38 11.09 -13.32
N ILE A 47 -5.28 11.54 -14.58
CA ILE A 47 -5.90 12.75 -15.11
C ILE A 47 -6.55 12.41 -16.44
N VAL A 48 -7.87 12.20 -16.44
CA VAL A 48 -8.61 11.69 -17.62
C VAL A 48 -8.52 12.65 -18.81
N GLY A 49 -8.34 13.95 -18.56
CA GLY A 49 -8.22 14.97 -19.59
C GLY A 49 -6.85 15.05 -20.28
N LEU A 50 -5.90 14.17 -19.95
CA LEU A 50 -4.63 14.04 -20.68
C LEU A 50 -4.77 13.07 -21.85
N GLU A 51 -4.01 13.34 -22.92
CA GLU A 51 -3.77 12.37 -23.98
C GLU A 51 -2.92 11.18 -23.48
N GLU A 52 -2.86 10.11 -24.26
CA GLU A 52 -2.28 8.82 -23.83
C GLU A 52 -0.78 8.89 -23.47
N ASP A 53 -0.03 9.72 -24.18
CA ASP A 53 1.41 9.92 -24.00
C ASP A 53 1.75 11.14 -23.12
N GLU A 54 0.78 12.00 -22.81
CA GLU A 54 0.99 13.18 -21.97
C GLU A 54 1.24 12.82 -20.51
N ARG A 55 2.18 13.53 -19.88
CA ARG A 55 2.53 13.35 -18.46
C ARG A 55 2.63 14.69 -17.77
N ALA A 56 1.82 14.89 -16.74
CA ALA A 56 1.92 16.05 -15.85
C ALA A 56 2.71 15.68 -14.60
N ARG A 57 3.20 16.68 -13.87
CA ARG A 57 3.88 16.51 -12.58
C ARG A 57 2.95 16.89 -11.46
N VAL A 58 2.84 16.05 -10.45
CA VAL A 58 2.08 16.32 -9.23
C VAL A 58 3.03 16.38 -8.04
N ARG A 59 2.86 17.43 -7.22
CA ARG A 59 3.42 17.51 -5.87
C ARG A 59 2.29 17.34 -4.87
N LEU A 60 2.49 16.48 -3.89
CA LEU A 60 1.48 16.11 -2.90
C LEU A 60 2.13 16.04 -1.52
N ARG A 61 1.45 16.58 -0.51
CA ARG A 61 1.78 16.38 0.89
C ARG A 61 0.59 15.74 1.60
N LEU A 62 0.85 14.60 2.24
CA LEU A 62 -0.11 13.88 3.06
C LEU A 62 0.33 13.90 4.51
N GLU A 63 -0.63 14.07 5.41
CA GLU A 63 -0.42 14.06 6.86
C GLU A 63 -1.34 13.04 7.52
N TYR A 64 -0.78 12.19 8.39
CA TYR A 64 -1.56 11.19 9.12
C TYR A 64 -2.35 11.87 10.24
N SER A 65 -3.68 11.79 10.16
CA SER A 65 -4.58 12.22 11.22
C SER A 65 -4.87 11.05 12.14
N SER A 66 -4.43 11.14 13.40
CA SER A 66 -4.71 10.10 14.40
C SER A 66 -6.18 10.04 14.80
N ASP A 67 -6.88 11.16 14.73
CA ASP A 67 -8.34 11.24 14.98
C ASP A 67 -9.11 10.53 13.86
N ALA A 68 -8.76 10.80 12.61
CA ALA A 68 -9.40 10.19 11.46
C ALA A 68 -8.90 8.76 11.13
N GLY A 69 -7.79 8.34 11.73
CA GLY A 69 -7.14 7.04 11.51
C GLY A 69 -6.48 6.88 10.12
N ARG A 70 -6.31 7.96 9.35
CA ARG A 70 -5.91 7.93 7.93
C ARG A 70 -5.07 9.13 7.52
N TYR A 71 -4.45 9.05 6.34
CA TYR A 71 -3.81 10.20 5.74
C TYR A 71 -4.84 11.17 5.14
N GLU A 72 -4.59 12.45 5.35
CA GLU A 72 -5.33 13.56 4.77
C GLU A 72 -4.41 14.37 3.86
N ILE A 73 -4.99 14.99 2.83
CA ILE A 73 -4.23 15.80 1.86
C ILE A 73 -4.04 17.18 2.47
N ALA A 74 -2.81 17.50 2.85
CA ALA A 74 -2.43 18.82 3.33
C ALA A 74 -2.08 19.78 2.19
N GLU A 75 -1.48 19.26 1.11
CA GLU A 75 -1.13 20.04 -0.08
C GLU A 75 -1.27 19.20 -1.35
N PHE A 76 -1.79 19.79 -2.41
CA PHE A 76 -1.81 19.20 -3.76
C PHE A 76 -1.53 20.28 -4.80
N ALA A 77 -0.52 20.07 -5.64
CA ALA A 77 -0.16 20.95 -6.73
C ALA A 77 0.03 20.15 -8.03
N LEU A 78 -0.53 20.67 -9.12
CA LEU A 78 -0.37 20.15 -10.47
C LEU A 78 0.49 21.11 -11.27
N ASP A 79 1.50 20.57 -11.96
CA ASP A 79 2.42 21.30 -12.81
C ASP A 79 2.44 20.63 -14.20
N ARG A 80 2.20 21.44 -15.24
CA ARG A 80 2.20 20.99 -16.63
C ARG A 80 3.62 20.74 -17.16
N GLY A 81 4.65 21.23 -16.45
CA GLY A 81 6.02 21.22 -16.91
C GLY A 81 6.13 21.94 -18.26
N GLN A 82 6.54 21.19 -19.29
CA GLN A 82 6.66 21.70 -20.65
C GLN A 82 5.45 21.39 -21.55
N LEU A 83 4.41 20.73 -21.03
CA LEU A 83 3.22 20.42 -21.84
C LEU A 83 2.56 21.72 -22.33
N PRO A 84 2.16 21.79 -23.61
CA PRO A 84 1.40 22.92 -24.17
C PRO A 84 -0.08 22.87 -23.75
N LEU A 85 -0.36 22.47 -22.50
CA LEU A 85 -1.69 22.27 -21.93
C LEU A 85 -1.99 23.39 -20.92
N GLU A 86 -3.18 23.98 -21.01
CA GLU A 86 -3.67 24.89 -19.98
C GLU A 86 -4.18 24.10 -18.76
N ILE A 87 -3.66 24.39 -17.56
CA ILE A 87 -4.24 23.89 -16.31
C ILE A 87 -5.43 24.78 -15.92
N GLY A 88 -6.55 24.53 -16.58
CA GLY A 88 -7.82 25.19 -16.29
C GLY A 88 -8.71 24.39 -15.33
N GLY A 89 -9.79 25.02 -14.88
CA GLY A 89 -10.78 24.36 -14.01
C GLY A 89 -11.42 23.11 -14.65
N ALA A 90 -11.51 23.05 -15.99
CA ALA A 90 -11.98 21.86 -16.69
C ALA A 90 -11.05 20.66 -16.48
N LEU A 91 -9.75 20.85 -16.69
CA LEU A 91 -8.74 19.81 -16.47
C LEU A 91 -8.70 19.37 -15.00
N LEU A 92 -8.71 20.32 -14.06
CA LEU A 92 -8.66 20.03 -12.63
C LEU A 92 -9.79 19.10 -12.17
N ARG A 93 -11.00 19.19 -12.76
CA ARG A 93 -12.11 18.28 -12.45
C ARG A 93 -11.89 16.85 -12.93
N THR A 94 -10.95 16.62 -13.84
CA THR A 94 -10.58 15.28 -14.33
C THR A 94 -9.49 14.62 -13.49
N VAL A 95 -8.87 15.35 -12.57
CA VAL A 95 -7.79 14.86 -11.72
C VAL A 95 -8.36 13.92 -10.65
N ARG A 96 -7.90 12.67 -10.66
CA ARG A 96 -8.24 11.65 -9.68
C ARG A 96 -7.31 11.76 -8.47
N VAL A 97 -7.44 12.85 -7.73
CA VAL A 97 -6.59 13.18 -6.56
C VAL A 97 -6.48 11.99 -5.60
N HIS A 98 -7.58 11.30 -5.33
CA HIS A 98 -7.61 10.15 -4.43
C HIS A 98 -6.79 8.94 -4.97
N THR A 99 -6.81 8.68 -6.28
CA THR A 99 -5.98 7.63 -6.90
C THR A 99 -4.49 7.94 -6.74
N ILE A 100 -4.10 9.20 -6.95
CA ILE A 100 -2.72 9.67 -6.81
C ILE A 100 -2.27 9.56 -5.35
N ALA A 101 -3.09 10.03 -4.41
CA ALA A 101 -2.80 9.95 -2.98
C ALA A 101 -2.64 8.51 -2.51
N ARG A 102 -3.54 7.61 -2.91
CA ARG A 102 -3.42 6.17 -2.61
C ARG A 102 -2.10 5.58 -3.09
N ARG A 103 -1.65 5.96 -4.29
CA ARG A 103 -0.37 5.49 -4.83
C ARG A 103 0.81 5.99 -3.98
N ALA A 104 0.80 7.27 -3.59
CA ALA A 104 1.81 7.83 -2.68
C ALA A 104 1.83 7.12 -1.32
N ILE A 105 0.65 6.84 -0.74
CA ILE A 105 0.52 6.09 0.51
C ILE A 105 1.10 4.68 0.36
N ALA A 106 0.69 3.94 -0.67
CA ALA A 106 1.20 2.59 -0.94
C ALA A 106 2.74 2.54 -0.99
N TYR A 107 3.38 3.53 -1.60
CA TYR A 107 4.84 3.64 -1.66
C TYR A 107 5.50 4.09 -0.34
N SER A 108 4.73 4.68 0.58
CA SER A 108 5.23 5.09 1.91
C SER A 108 5.18 3.97 2.95
N LEU A 109 4.40 2.93 2.69
CA LEU A 109 4.22 1.82 3.63
C LEU A 109 5.52 1.01 3.76
N PRO A 110 5.69 0.27 4.88
CA PRO A 110 6.83 -0.62 5.04
C PRO A 110 6.98 -1.57 3.85
N LEU A 111 8.22 -1.78 3.39
CA LEU A 111 8.50 -2.55 2.18
C LEU A 111 7.84 -3.93 2.17
N TRP A 112 7.80 -4.61 3.32
CA TRP A 112 7.18 -5.93 3.44
C TRP A 112 5.69 -5.95 3.07
N THR A 113 4.99 -4.81 3.08
CA THR A 113 3.58 -4.73 2.64
C THR A 113 3.42 -4.88 1.12
N ILE A 114 4.51 -4.85 0.34
CA ILE A 114 4.46 -4.92 -1.13
C ILE A 114 3.77 -6.18 -1.64
N GLY A 115 4.01 -7.34 -1.00
CA GLY A 115 3.33 -8.59 -1.36
C GLY A 115 1.80 -8.51 -1.22
N ILE A 116 1.31 -7.77 -0.22
CA ILE A 116 -0.13 -7.56 -0.01
C ILE A 116 -0.71 -6.67 -1.12
N ILE A 117 0.00 -5.61 -1.49
CA ILE A 117 -0.40 -4.67 -2.55
C ILE A 117 -0.42 -5.38 -3.90
N MET A 118 0.63 -6.16 -4.21
CA MET A 118 0.74 -6.94 -5.44
C MET A 118 -0.33 -8.03 -5.53
N LEU A 119 -0.61 -8.72 -4.43
CA LEU A 119 -1.68 -9.73 -4.37
C LEU A 119 -3.02 -9.12 -4.80
N ARG A 120 -3.39 -7.96 -4.24
CA ARG A 120 -4.63 -7.27 -4.60
C ARG A 120 -4.68 -6.87 -6.07
N ASP A 121 -3.57 -6.35 -6.60
CA ASP A 121 -3.50 -5.95 -8.00
C ASP A 121 -3.63 -7.15 -8.95
N LYS A 122 -2.87 -8.22 -8.70
CA LYS A 122 -2.94 -9.45 -9.49
C LYS A 122 -4.32 -10.12 -9.41
N GLN A 123 -4.96 -10.15 -8.23
CA GLN A 123 -6.34 -10.65 -8.08
C GLN A 123 -7.32 -9.85 -8.94
N ARG A 124 -7.24 -8.52 -8.91
CA ARG A 124 -8.10 -7.64 -9.72
C ARG A 124 -7.94 -7.84 -11.22
N GLN A 125 -6.72 -8.19 -11.64
CA GLN A 125 -6.39 -8.47 -13.04
C GLN A 125 -6.70 -9.92 -13.46
N GLY A 126 -7.14 -10.78 -12.52
CA GLY A 126 -7.37 -12.20 -12.80
C GLY A 126 -6.08 -12.96 -13.13
N MET A 127 -4.94 -12.55 -12.60
CA MET A 127 -3.62 -13.14 -12.89
C MET A 127 -3.19 -14.22 -11.88
N LEU A 128 -4.13 -14.75 -11.10
CA LEU A 128 -3.90 -15.66 -9.98
C LEU A 128 -4.82 -16.89 -10.04
N ASP A 129 -4.94 -17.47 -11.24
CA ASP A 129 -5.87 -18.58 -11.51
C ASP A 129 -5.63 -19.82 -10.61
N ASP A 130 -4.40 -20.06 -10.16
CA ASP A 130 -4.02 -21.19 -9.29
C ASP A 130 -3.68 -20.79 -7.83
N PHE A 131 -4.05 -19.58 -7.41
CA PHE A 131 -3.74 -19.15 -6.04
C PHE A 131 -4.67 -19.84 -5.03
N ALA A 132 -4.08 -20.66 -4.15
CA ALA A 132 -4.83 -21.43 -3.16
C ALA A 132 -5.75 -20.51 -2.32
N PRO A 133 -7.04 -20.90 -2.15
CA PRO A 133 -8.00 -20.06 -1.44
C PRO A 133 -7.59 -19.88 0.02
N PHE A 134 -7.84 -18.69 0.55
CA PHE A 134 -7.59 -18.40 1.95
C PHE A 134 -8.60 -19.09 2.87
N GLU A 135 -8.12 -19.63 4.00
CA GLU A 135 -8.97 -20.30 4.98
C GLU A 135 -9.50 -19.32 6.04
N PRO A 136 -10.82 -19.18 6.23
CA PRO A 136 -11.43 -18.12 7.03
C PRO A 136 -11.27 -18.28 8.55
N THR A 137 -10.68 -19.38 9.00
CA THR A 137 -10.38 -19.69 10.41
C THR A 137 -8.89 -19.72 10.69
N HIS A 138 -8.05 -19.66 9.65
CA HIS A 138 -6.62 -19.69 9.82
C HIS A 138 -6.14 -18.35 10.43
N PRO A 139 -5.35 -18.36 11.52
CA PRO A 139 -4.86 -17.14 12.17
C PRO A 139 -4.18 -16.15 11.21
N GLU A 140 -3.36 -16.65 10.29
CA GLU A 140 -2.67 -15.82 9.29
C GLU A 140 -3.64 -15.13 8.32
N THR A 141 -4.73 -15.79 7.93
CA THR A 141 -5.74 -15.21 7.06
C THR A 141 -6.51 -14.08 7.75
N LEU A 142 -6.85 -14.26 9.02
CA LEU A 142 -7.49 -13.22 9.81
C LEU A 142 -6.56 -12.04 10.06
N HIS A 143 -5.27 -12.29 10.26
CA HIS A 143 -4.27 -11.25 10.40
C HIS A 143 -4.06 -10.49 9.07
N LEU A 144 -3.94 -11.20 7.93
CA LEU A 144 -3.88 -10.58 6.60
C LEU A 144 -5.14 -9.74 6.33
N THR A 145 -6.32 -10.22 6.73
CA THR A 145 -7.56 -9.45 6.65
C THR A 145 -7.46 -8.13 7.41
N ALA A 146 -6.89 -8.16 8.63
CA ALA A 146 -6.67 -6.95 9.43
C ALA A 146 -5.66 -5.98 8.80
N LEU A 147 -4.58 -6.51 8.21
CA LEU A 147 -3.59 -5.71 7.48
C LEU A 147 -4.21 -5.01 6.28
N VAL A 148 -4.93 -5.75 5.43
CA VAL A 148 -5.60 -5.21 4.23
C VAL A 148 -6.64 -4.16 4.63
N TYR A 149 -7.44 -4.45 5.66
CA TYR A 149 -8.41 -3.50 6.20
C TYR A 149 -7.73 -2.19 6.61
N ARG A 150 -6.64 -2.29 7.38
CA ARG A 150 -5.94 -1.11 7.89
C ARG A 150 -5.27 -0.31 6.78
N ILE A 151 -4.63 -0.97 5.81
CA ILE A 151 -4.03 -0.30 4.64
C ILE A 151 -5.09 0.48 3.86
N ALA A 152 -6.27 -0.13 3.65
CA ALA A 152 -7.39 0.52 2.98
C ALA A 152 -7.91 1.72 3.76
N GLU A 153 -8.09 1.59 5.08
CA GLU A 153 -8.52 2.67 5.96
C GLU A 153 -7.54 3.84 5.95
N ILE A 154 -6.24 3.57 6.09
CA ILE A 154 -5.17 4.57 6.04
C ILE A 154 -5.17 5.32 4.69
N SER A 155 -5.53 4.61 3.63
CA SER A 155 -5.61 5.13 2.26
C SER A 155 -6.97 5.75 1.90
N ASN A 156 -7.90 5.84 2.86
CA ASN A 156 -9.27 6.31 2.67
C ASN A 156 -10.06 5.53 1.59
N GLU A 157 -9.79 4.23 1.45
CA GLU A 157 -10.52 3.31 0.57
C GLU A 157 -11.65 2.59 1.32
N ASN A 158 -12.59 1.97 0.59
CA ASN A 158 -13.58 1.08 1.18
C ASN A 158 -12.90 -0.21 1.69
N PRO A 159 -12.81 -0.46 3.01
CA PRO A 159 -12.04 -1.59 3.52
C PRO A 159 -12.65 -2.95 3.19
N ALA A 160 -13.98 -3.05 3.15
CA ALA A 160 -14.66 -4.31 2.81
C ALA A 160 -14.41 -4.68 1.35
N LEU A 161 -14.38 -3.69 0.45
CA LEU A 161 -14.04 -3.92 -0.96
C LEU A 161 -12.56 -4.30 -1.09
N ALA A 162 -11.64 -3.60 -0.42
CA ALA A 162 -10.22 -3.93 -0.48
C ALA A 162 -9.92 -5.35 0.01
N VAL A 163 -10.55 -5.79 1.11
CA VAL A 163 -10.45 -7.17 1.60
C VAL A 163 -11.04 -8.15 0.58
N ALA A 164 -12.19 -7.82 -0.01
CA ALA A 164 -12.81 -8.68 -1.02
C ALA A 164 -11.91 -8.89 -2.23
N GLU A 165 -11.36 -7.80 -2.78
CA GLU A 165 -10.44 -7.84 -3.91
C GLU A 165 -9.16 -8.60 -3.58
N THR A 166 -8.58 -8.37 -2.39
CA THR A 166 -7.31 -9.00 -2.01
C THR A 166 -7.46 -10.51 -1.76
N MET A 167 -8.58 -10.92 -1.19
CA MET A 167 -8.83 -12.31 -0.79
C MET A 167 -9.55 -13.14 -1.86
N GLY A 168 -9.92 -12.54 -3.01
CA GLY A 168 -10.71 -13.22 -4.03
C GLY A 168 -12.15 -13.56 -3.57
N LEU A 169 -12.76 -12.70 -2.76
CA LEU A 169 -14.06 -12.95 -2.13
C LEU A 169 -15.16 -12.02 -2.65
N LYS A 170 -16.42 -12.40 -2.38
CA LYS A 170 -17.55 -11.44 -2.43
C LYS A 170 -17.47 -10.47 -1.24
N GLN A 171 -17.88 -9.22 -1.43
CA GLN A 171 -17.82 -8.17 -0.40
C GLN A 171 -18.57 -8.51 0.90
N ARG A 172 -19.70 -9.21 0.81
CA ARG A 172 -20.43 -9.72 1.99
C ARG A 172 -19.58 -10.70 2.82
N THR A 173 -18.84 -11.58 2.15
CA THR A 173 -17.94 -12.54 2.81
C THR A 173 -16.76 -11.82 3.45
N ALA A 174 -16.18 -10.83 2.77
CA ALA A 174 -15.13 -9.98 3.33
C ALA A 174 -15.56 -9.27 4.61
N THR A 175 -16.82 -8.79 4.67
CA THR A 175 -17.38 -8.16 5.89
C THR A 175 -17.41 -9.15 7.07
N ASN A 176 -17.80 -10.41 6.81
CA ASN A 176 -17.77 -11.46 7.85
C ASN A 176 -16.34 -11.76 8.31
N TRP A 177 -15.36 -11.74 7.40
CA TRP A 177 -13.95 -11.96 7.73
C TRP A 177 -13.38 -10.81 8.58
N ILE A 178 -13.73 -9.57 8.25
CA ILE A 178 -13.39 -8.38 9.05
C ILE A 178 -13.96 -8.52 10.47
N ALA A 179 -15.22 -8.95 10.60
CA ALA A 179 -15.83 -9.16 11.92
C ALA A 179 -15.11 -10.26 12.73
N ARG A 180 -14.68 -11.35 12.08
CA ARG A 180 -13.89 -12.42 12.72
C ARG A 180 -12.51 -11.93 13.15
N ALA A 181 -11.80 -11.23 12.26
CA ALA A 181 -10.49 -10.66 12.57
C ALA A 181 -10.55 -9.66 13.73
N ARG A 182 -11.63 -8.86 13.81
CA ARG A 182 -11.91 -7.97 14.94
C ARG A 182 -12.20 -8.76 16.23
N SER A 183 -13.02 -9.81 16.15
CA SER A 183 -13.36 -10.65 17.31
C SER A 183 -12.13 -11.39 17.86
N ALA A 184 -11.18 -11.72 16.98
CA ALA A 184 -9.88 -12.29 17.34
C ALA A 184 -8.84 -11.22 17.74
N SER A 185 -9.24 -9.96 17.92
CA SER A 185 -8.40 -8.84 18.35
C SER A 185 -7.26 -8.43 17.40
N TYR A 186 -7.20 -8.99 16.18
CA TYR A 186 -6.17 -8.60 15.20
C TYR A 186 -6.28 -7.12 14.78
N MET A 187 -7.47 -6.51 14.86
CA MET A 187 -7.67 -5.11 14.41
C MET A 187 -7.18 -4.06 15.42
N THR A 188 -7.04 -4.44 16.69
CA THR A 188 -6.79 -3.54 17.82
C THR A 188 -5.43 -3.79 18.47
N THR A 189 -4.93 -5.02 18.37
CA THR A 189 -3.63 -5.38 18.92
C THR A 189 -2.54 -5.00 17.93
N VAL A 190 -1.50 -4.33 18.40
CA VAL A 190 -0.21 -4.29 17.71
C VAL A 190 0.39 -5.68 17.88
N VAL A 191 0.09 -6.56 16.94
CA VAL A 191 0.74 -7.86 16.89
C VAL A 191 2.20 -7.61 16.50
N ASP A 192 3.09 -8.42 17.07
CA ASP A 192 4.51 -8.31 16.79
C ASP A 192 4.76 -8.32 15.26
N GLN A 193 5.54 -7.34 14.80
CA GLN A 193 5.82 -7.13 13.37
C GLN A 193 6.34 -8.37 12.61
N PRO A 194 7.07 -9.32 13.23
CA PRO A 194 7.49 -10.56 12.57
C PRO A 194 6.34 -11.36 11.97
N GLY A 195 5.18 -11.46 12.65
CA GLY A 195 4.04 -12.23 12.14
C GLY A 195 3.44 -11.63 10.86
N ALA A 196 3.28 -10.30 10.83
CA ALA A 196 2.79 -9.59 9.64
C ALA A 196 3.74 -9.71 8.44
N ARG A 197 5.06 -9.70 8.72
CA ARG A 197 6.12 -9.84 7.71
C ARG A 197 6.18 -11.25 7.14
N LEU A 198 6.08 -12.28 7.99
CA LEU A 198 6.04 -13.69 7.57
C LEU A 198 4.85 -13.96 6.63
N ILE A 199 3.68 -13.43 6.96
CA ILE A 199 2.51 -13.51 6.08
C ILE A 199 2.83 -12.91 4.71
N ALA A 200 3.41 -11.71 4.68
CA ALA A 200 3.70 -11.05 3.42
C ALA A 200 4.78 -11.76 2.59
N MET A 201 5.78 -12.35 3.23
CA MET A 201 6.78 -13.20 2.56
C MET A 201 6.12 -14.44 1.94
N GLY A 202 5.32 -15.16 2.72
CA GLY A 202 4.60 -16.34 2.24
C GLY A 202 3.66 -16.00 1.07
N LEU A 203 3.14 -14.77 1.01
CA LEU A 203 2.39 -14.29 -0.17
C LEU A 203 3.28 -14.09 -1.39
N MET A 204 4.46 -13.49 -1.25
CA MET A 204 5.40 -13.29 -2.37
C MET A 204 5.86 -14.62 -2.96
N GLU A 205 6.23 -15.58 -2.11
CA GLU A 205 6.58 -16.94 -2.50
C GLU A 205 5.44 -17.63 -3.25
N LYS A 206 4.21 -17.59 -2.69
CA LYS A 206 3.02 -18.17 -3.33
C LYS A 206 2.66 -17.52 -4.67
N MET A 207 3.04 -16.26 -4.89
CA MET A 207 2.84 -15.56 -6.16
C MET A 207 3.96 -15.79 -7.18
N GLY A 208 4.96 -16.60 -6.85
CA GLY A 208 6.14 -16.84 -7.70
C GLY A 208 6.98 -15.58 -7.90
N ILE A 209 6.94 -14.64 -6.96
CA ILE A 209 7.72 -13.42 -7.00
C ILE A 209 8.96 -13.66 -6.16
N GLU A 210 10.09 -13.89 -6.81
CA GLU A 210 11.38 -13.74 -6.16
C GLU A 210 11.59 -12.25 -5.90
N PRO A 211 11.72 -11.82 -4.64
CA PRO A 211 12.06 -10.44 -4.36
C PRO A 211 13.44 -10.16 -4.98
N ASP A 212 13.51 -9.17 -5.88
CA ASP A 212 14.78 -8.64 -6.41
C ASP A 212 15.46 -7.80 -5.33
N ILE A 213 15.98 -8.51 -4.32
CA ILE A 213 16.71 -7.98 -3.18
C ILE A 213 18.07 -8.64 -3.17
N SER A 214 19.12 -7.85 -2.91
CA SER A 214 20.44 -8.44 -2.73
C SER A 214 20.42 -9.42 -1.55
N ASP A 215 21.24 -10.47 -1.59
CA ASP A 215 21.32 -11.46 -0.50
C ASP A 215 21.60 -10.79 0.86
N GLU A 216 22.38 -9.71 0.89
CA GLU A 216 22.62 -8.90 2.08
C GLU A 216 21.37 -8.19 2.60
N GLU A 217 20.54 -7.65 1.70
CA GLU A 217 19.29 -6.98 2.05
C GLU A 217 18.19 -7.97 2.45
N HIS A 218 18.16 -9.14 1.80
CA HIS A 218 17.33 -10.27 2.20
C HIS A 218 17.73 -10.75 3.60
N GLN A 219 19.02 -10.98 3.83
CA GLN A 219 19.52 -11.44 5.12
C GLN A 219 19.32 -10.39 6.21
N ALA A 220 19.58 -9.11 5.97
CA ALA A 220 19.31 -8.04 6.94
C ALA A 220 17.80 -7.91 7.25
N PHE A 221 16.95 -8.14 6.25
CA PHE A 221 15.51 -8.22 6.45
C PHE A 221 15.11 -9.44 7.29
N LEU A 222 15.64 -10.64 6.99
CA LEU A 222 15.43 -11.87 7.76
C LEU A 222 15.94 -11.74 9.21
N ASP A 223 17.11 -11.17 9.41
CA ASP A 223 17.70 -10.92 10.73
C ASP A 223 16.83 -9.93 11.54
N SER A 224 16.19 -8.97 10.85
CA SER A 224 15.21 -8.08 11.48
C SER A 224 13.89 -8.77 11.88
N LEU A 225 13.63 -10.00 11.41
CA LEU A 225 12.52 -10.86 11.85
C LEU A 225 12.90 -11.63 13.12
N ILE A 226 14.17 -11.99 13.29
CA ILE A 226 14.70 -12.81 14.39
C ILE A 226 15.10 -11.94 15.60
N GLY A 227 15.52 -10.69 15.36
CA GLY A 227 16.17 -9.80 16.35
C GLY A 227 15.30 -9.16 17.46
N ARG A 228 14.22 -9.81 17.95
CA ARG A 228 13.47 -9.35 19.14
C ARG A 228 13.06 -10.45 20.13
N HIS A 229 13.75 -11.59 20.15
CA HIS A 229 13.59 -12.60 21.19
C HIS A 229 14.81 -12.77 22.12
N GLY A 230 15.63 -11.73 22.30
CA GLY A 230 16.80 -11.79 23.17
C GLY A 230 17.10 -10.48 23.89
N ASN A 231 16.28 -10.15 24.89
CA ASN A 231 16.67 -9.50 26.14
C ASN A 231 15.41 -9.28 27.00
N ASP A 232 15.09 -10.29 27.79
CA ASP A 232 14.81 -10.18 29.23
C ASP A 232 15.22 -11.52 29.88
#